data_AF-A0A0F5L1S5-F1
#
_entry.id   AF-A0A0F5L1S5-F1
#
_cell.length_a   1.000
_cell.length_b   1.000
_cell.length_c   1.000
_cell.angle_alpha   90.00
_cell.angle_beta   90.00
_cell.angle_gamma   90.00
#
_symmetry.space_group_name_H-M   'P 1'
#
loop_
_entity.id
_entity.type
_entity.pdbx_description
1 polymer ?
#
loop_
_entity_poly.entity_id
_entity_poly.type
_entity_poly.pdbx_seq_one_letter_code
_entity_poly.pdbx_strand_id
1 'polypeptide(L)'
;MNMRTGLVTTFLVAAAAAMHLSPASAAQTIEYTAQDLKVDTAIAVYFAEGNGRSQPYYFSLNGALTQMVMCKATFDSQKSRILTALRSHPDFKGRTPVAAACARTNQTPLRPSAR
;
A
#
# COMPACT_ATOMS: atom_id res chain seq x y z
N MET A 1 -18.04 -19.74 -61.60
CA MET A 1 -16.75 -19.85 -62.32
C MET A 1 -15.76 -18.96 -61.58
N ASN A 2 -14.91 -19.57 -60.75
CA ASN A 2 -13.47 -19.79 -60.98
C ASN A 2 -12.67 -18.49 -60.72
N MET A 3 -12.07 -18.36 -59.54
CA MET A 3 -10.72 -18.85 -59.15
C MET A 3 -9.57 -17.89 -59.58
N ARG A 4 -8.96 -17.32 -58.52
CA ARG A 4 -7.51 -17.21 -58.26
C ARG A 4 -6.61 -16.45 -59.24
N THR A 5 -6.03 -15.35 -58.74
CA THR A 5 -4.59 -14.98 -58.83
C THR A 5 -4.43 -13.63 -58.10
N GLY A 6 -3.40 -13.30 -57.33
CA GLY A 6 -2.14 -13.93 -57.01
C GLY A 6 -1.46 -13.11 -55.90
N LEU A 7 -0.57 -13.78 -55.19
CA LEU A 7 0.15 -13.40 -53.99
C LEU A 7 1.26 -12.37 -54.30
N VAL A 8 1.39 -11.29 -53.52
CA VAL A 8 2.70 -10.69 -53.24
C VAL A 8 2.78 -10.32 -51.76
N THR A 9 3.59 -11.09 -51.06
CA THR A 9 4.00 -11.01 -49.67
C THR A 9 4.99 -9.85 -49.46
N THR A 10 4.66 -8.93 -48.57
CA THR A 10 5.64 -8.04 -47.94
C THR A 10 5.40 -8.03 -46.43
N PHE A 11 5.97 -9.02 -45.74
CA PHE A 11 6.15 -8.98 -44.30
C PHE A 11 7.31 -8.04 -43.99
N LEU A 12 7.01 -6.76 -43.79
CA LEU A 12 7.93 -5.83 -43.12
C LEU A 12 7.82 -6.09 -41.61
N VAL A 13 8.64 -7.01 -41.13
CA VAL A 13 8.92 -7.16 -39.69
C VAL A 13 9.77 -5.95 -39.28
N ALA A 14 9.12 -4.87 -38.89
CA ALA A 14 9.76 -3.82 -38.13
C ALA A 14 10.04 -4.39 -36.73
N ALA A 15 11.28 -4.85 -36.51
CA ALA A 15 11.78 -5.20 -35.20
C ALA A 15 11.80 -3.93 -34.33
N ALA A 16 10.68 -3.66 -33.66
CA ALA A 16 10.65 -2.71 -32.56
C ALA A 16 11.52 -3.29 -31.44
N ALA A 17 12.76 -2.81 -31.36
CA ALA A 17 13.60 -2.98 -30.19
C ALA A 17 12.90 -2.28 -29.02
N ALA A 18 12.01 -2.99 -28.35
CA ALA A 18 11.48 -2.59 -27.06
C ALA A 18 12.65 -2.66 -26.07
N MET A 19 13.37 -1.54 -25.96
CA MET A 19 14.22 -1.25 -24.83
C MET A 19 13.34 -1.40 -23.58
N HIS A 20 13.41 -2.57 -22.95
CA HIS A 20 12.98 -2.76 -21.58
C HIS A 20 13.92 -1.92 -20.71
N LEU A 21 13.63 -0.62 -20.63
CA LEU A 21 14.04 0.20 -19.50
C LEU A 21 13.37 -0.42 -18.29
N SER A 22 14.09 -1.31 -17.62
CA SER A 22 13.78 -1.68 -16.25
C SER A 22 13.57 -0.37 -15.50
N PRO A 23 12.40 -0.11 -14.89
CA PRO A 23 12.33 0.97 -13.93
C PRO A 23 13.30 0.57 -12.83
N ALA A 24 14.49 1.18 -12.83
CA ALA A 24 15.30 1.26 -11.64
C ALA A 24 14.32 1.80 -10.59
N SER A 25 13.93 0.95 -9.63
CA SER A 25 13.16 1.39 -8.49
C SER A 25 14.04 2.41 -7.79
N ALA A 26 13.88 3.68 -8.17
CA ALA A 26 14.39 4.79 -7.41
C ALA A 26 13.87 4.52 -6.01
N ALA A 27 14.79 4.19 -5.11
CA ALA A 27 14.49 4.15 -3.69
C ALA A 27 13.91 5.54 -3.42
N GLN A 28 12.60 5.62 -3.24
CA GLN A 28 11.94 6.87 -2.92
C GLN A 28 12.58 7.29 -1.61
N THR A 29 13.45 8.30 -1.66
CA THR A 29 14.01 8.90 -0.46
C THR A 29 12.83 9.50 0.26
N ILE A 30 12.32 8.79 1.27
CA ILE A 30 11.20 9.26 2.07
C ILE A 30 11.72 10.49 2.79
N GLU A 31 11.27 11.68 2.40
CA GLU A 31 11.66 12.90 3.07
C GLU A 31 11.01 12.92 4.46
N TYR A 32 11.85 13.14 5.47
CA TYR A 32 11.44 13.33 6.86
C TYR A 32 11.86 14.72 7.30
N THR A 33 10.97 15.40 8.03
CA THR A 33 11.28 16.67 8.66
C THR A 33 11.81 16.43 10.08
N ALA A 34 12.54 17.38 10.67
CA ALA A 34 12.93 17.31 12.08
C ALA A 34 11.71 17.21 13.02
N GLN A 35 10.55 17.65 12.56
CA GLN A 35 9.28 17.51 13.28
C GLN A 35 8.82 16.05 13.37
N ASP A 36 9.11 15.22 12.36
CA ASP A 36 8.69 13.81 12.28
C ASP A 36 9.34 12.93 13.35
N LEU A 37 10.46 13.38 13.94
CA LEU A 37 11.14 12.74 15.07
C LEU A 37 10.46 12.98 16.42
N LYS A 38 9.58 13.99 16.52
CA LYS A 38 8.98 14.44 17.78
C LYS A 38 7.49 14.18 17.86
N VAL A 39 6.95 13.49 16.87
CA VAL A 39 5.51 13.33 16.69
C VAL A 39 5.16 11.87 16.90
N ASP A 40 4.30 11.65 17.90
CA ASP A 40 3.70 10.36 18.16
C ASP A 40 2.67 10.02 17.07
N THR A 41 2.87 8.85 16.47
CA THR A 41 2.09 8.36 15.35
C THR A 41 1.73 6.89 15.51
N ALA A 42 0.71 6.50 14.75
CA ALA A 42 0.32 5.13 14.55
C ALA A 42 -0.15 4.93 13.10
N ILE A 43 -0.33 3.67 12.71
CA ILE A 43 -0.86 3.30 11.42
C ILE A 43 -2.38 3.45 11.48
N ALA A 44 -2.89 4.51 10.88
CA ALA A 44 -4.32 4.72 10.69
C ALA A 44 -4.82 3.83 9.54
N VAL A 45 -5.81 2.98 9.81
CA VAL A 45 -6.47 2.17 8.79
C VAL A 45 -7.93 2.56 8.71
N TYR A 46 -8.35 2.89 7.49
CA TYR A 46 -9.71 3.26 7.13
C TYR A 46 -10.40 2.05 6.53
N PHE A 47 -11.63 1.80 6.95
CA PHE A 47 -12.46 0.71 6.44
C PHE A 47 -13.63 1.28 5.65
N ALA A 48 -14.10 0.54 4.64
CA ALA A 48 -15.36 0.85 3.97
C ALA A 48 -16.52 0.59 4.94
N GLU A 49 -16.91 1.59 5.74
CA GLU A 49 -18.23 1.56 6.40
C GLU A 49 -19.24 2.42 5.64
N GLY A 50 -20.48 1.94 5.60
CA GLY A 50 -21.55 2.38 4.69
C GLY A 50 -22.08 3.81 4.88
N ASN A 51 -21.38 4.68 5.59
CA ASN A 51 -21.83 6.02 5.96
C ASN A 51 -20.74 7.11 5.86
N GLY A 52 -19.59 6.82 5.25
CA GLY A 52 -18.67 7.85 4.72
C GLY A 52 -17.93 8.73 5.74
N ARG A 53 -18.04 8.41 7.04
CA ARG A 53 -17.38 9.13 8.16
C ARG A 53 -16.57 8.20 9.06
N SER A 54 -16.02 7.11 8.51
CA SER A 54 -15.26 6.14 9.28
C SER A 54 -13.97 6.77 9.81
N GLN A 55 -13.96 7.11 11.09
CA GLN A 55 -12.71 7.43 11.79
C GLN A 55 -11.75 6.25 11.61
N PRO A 56 -10.44 6.51 11.39
CA PRO A 56 -9.49 5.43 11.28
C PRO A 56 -9.35 4.70 12.61
N TYR A 57 -8.99 3.42 12.53
CA TYR A 57 -8.47 2.70 13.67
C TYR A 57 -6.95 2.84 13.66
N TYR A 58 -6.37 3.16 14.81
CA TYR A 58 -4.93 3.34 14.94
C TYR A 58 -4.28 2.04 15.41
N PHE A 59 -3.25 1.61 14.69
CA PHE A 59 -2.53 0.38 14.97
C PHE A 59 -1.03 0.59 15.10
N SER A 60 -0.39 -0.26 15.90
CA SER A 60 1.05 -0.44 15.88
C SER A 60 1.42 -1.88 16.23
N LEU A 61 2.58 -2.35 15.77
CA LEU A 61 2.99 -3.75 15.99
C LEU A 61 3.19 -4.09 17.47
N ASN A 62 3.64 -3.11 18.25
CA ASN A 62 3.93 -3.25 19.68
C ASN A 62 2.81 -2.70 20.58
N GLY A 63 1.81 -2.01 20.03
CA GLY A 63 0.71 -1.41 20.80
C GLY A 63 1.07 -0.06 21.43
N ALA A 64 2.22 0.51 21.05
CA ALA A 64 2.67 1.83 21.49
C ALA A 64 2.69 2.81 20.32
N LEU A 65 2.61 4.10 20.62
CA LEU A 65 2.90 5.16 19.65
C LEU A 65 4.37 5.11 19.24
N THR A 66 4.65 5.52 18.01
CA THR A 66 6.01 5.56 17.46
C THR A 66 6.24 6.86 16.72
N GLN A 67 7.50 7.26 16.55
CA GLN A 67 7.84 8.42 15.73
C GLN A 67 7.39 8.21 14.28
N MET A 68 7.03 9.30 13.58
CA MET A 68 6.54 9.24 12.19
C MET A 68 7.51 8.51 11.25
N VAL A 69 8.82 8.70 11.42
CA VAL A 69 9.85 7.99 10.65
C VAL A 69 9.76 6.47 10.84
N MET A 70 9.62 6.02 12.08
CA MET A 70 9.50 4.62 12.43
C MET A 70 8.18 4.02 11.95
N CYS A 71 7.09 4.78 12.06
CA CYS A 71 5.80 4.36 11.53
C CYS A 71 5.88 4.15 10.02
N LYS A 72 6.40 5.12 9.26
CA LYS A 72 6.51 5.03 7.79
C LYS A 72 7.35 3.83 7.36
N ALA A 73 8.55 3.68 7.94
CA ALA A 73 9.43 2.55 7.64
C ALA A 73 8.79 1.18 7.98
N THR A 74 8.08 1.10 9.11
CA THR A 74 7.36 -0.12 9.52
C THR A 74 6.21 -0.40 8.57
N PHE A 75 5.42 0.62 8.23
CA PHE A 75 4.26 0.48 7.35
C PHE A 75 4.70 0.02 5.96
N ASP A 76 5.71 0.67 5.36
CA ASP A 76 6.18 0.31 4.02
C ASP A 76 6.75 -1.12 3.96
N SER A 77 7.48 -1.55 5.00
CA SER A 77 8.06 -2.90 5.04
C SER A 77 7.07 -4.00 5.44
N GLN A 78 6.02 -3.68 6.21
CA GLN A 78 5.12 -4.68 6.80
C GLN A 78 3.66 -4.53 6.38
N LYS A 79 3.33 -3.65 5.42
CA LYS A 79 1.95 -3.33 5.00
C LYS A 79 1.10 -4.58 4.78
N SER A 80 1.59 -5.53 3.99
CA SER A 80 0.87 -6.76 3.66
C SER A 80 0.58 -7.61 4.91
N ARG A 81 1.55 -7.76 5.81
CA ARG A 81 1.41 -8.52 7.06
C ARG A 81 0.44 -7.85 8.02
N ILE A 82 0.49 -6.53 8.15
CA ILE A 82 -0.43 -5.76 8.98
C ILE A 82 -1.86 -5.94 8.47
N LEU A 83 -2.10 -5.73 7.18
CA LEU A 83 -3.44 -5.86 6.60
C LEU A 83 -3.98 -7.29 6.72
N THR A 84 -3.13 -8.31 6.57
CA THR A 84 -3.53 -9.71 6.77
C THR A 84 -3.88 -9.99 8.23
N ALA A 85 -3.07 -9.52 9.19
CA ALA A 85 -3.35 -9.67 10.62
C ALA A 85 -4.70 -9.02 11.00
N LEU A 86 -4.98 -7.82 10.47
CA LEU A 86 -6.25 -7.14 10.68
C LEU A 86 -7.44 -7.95 10.20
N ARG A 87 -7.37 -8.58 9.02
CA ARG A 87 -8.47 -9.43 8.52
C ARG A 87 -8.73 -10.66 9.40
N SER A 88 -7.71 -11.13 10.13
CA SER A 88 -7.84 -12.26 11.06
C SER A 88 -8.32 -11.86 12.47
N HIS A 89 -8.33 -10.56 12.79
CA HIS A 89 -8.76 -10.06 14.09
C HIS A 89 -10.30 -10.05 14.19
N PRO A 90 -10.90 -10.50 15.32
CA PRO A 90 -12.35 -10.61 15.46
C PRO A 90 -13.10 -9.30 15.16
N ASP A 91 -12.63 -8.18 15.72
CA ASP A 91 -13.27 -6.86 15.56
C ASP A 91 -13.23 -6.28 14.13
N PHE A 92 -12.36 -6.82 13.28
CA PHE A 92 -12.18 -6.36 11.90
C PHE A 92 -12.56 -7.42 10.87
N LYS A 93 -13.03 -8.59 11.33
CA LYS A 93 -13.49 -9.67 10.47
C LYS A 93 -14.69 -9.19 9.65
N GLY A 94 -14.58 -9.31 8.32
CA GLY A 94 -15.62 -8.86 7.39
C GLY A 94 -15.57 -7.37 7.04
N ARG A 95 -14.62 -6.60 7.59
CA ARG A 95 -14.40 -5.19 7.20
C ARG A 95 -13.32 -5.11 6.12
N THR A 96 -13.57 -4.32 5.09
CA THR A 96 -12.62 -4.13 3.99
C THR A 96 -11.82 -2.85 4.21
N PRO A 97 -10.49 -2.93 4.43
CA PRO A 97 -9.65 -1.74 4.50
C PRO A 97 -9.58 -1.06 3.12
N VAL A 98 -9.81 0.25 3.08
CA VAL A 98 -9.80 1.07 1.85
C VAL A 98 -8.60 2.00 1.75
N ALA A 99 -8.03 2.40 2.89
CA ALA A 99 -6.82 3.19 2.94
C ALA A 99 -6.06 2.89 4.24
N ALA A 100 -4.75 3.08 4.21
CA ALA A 100 -3.92 3.04 5.41
C ALA A 100 -2.72 3.97 5.26
N ALA A 101 -2.40 4.71 6.31
CA ALA A 101 -1.28 5.65 6.34
C ALA A 101 -0.81 5.89 7.77
N CYS A 102 0.42 6.35 7.93
CA CYS A 102 0.90 6.86 9.22
C CYS A 102 0.28 8.22 9.52
N ALA A 103 -0.34 8.36 10.69
CA ALA A 103 -1.02 9.56 11.10
C ALA A 103 -0.68 9.91 12.56
N ARG A 104 -0.70 11.22 12.86
CA ARG A 104 -0.56 11.73 14.22
C ARG A 104 -1.77 11.31 15.03
N THR A 105 -1.54 10.87 16.26
CA THR A 105 -2.62 10.52 17.18
C THR A 105 -2.13 10.52 18.62
N ASN A 106 -3.06 10.75 19.55
CA ASN A 106 -2.87 10.56 20.99
C ASN A 106 -3.62 9.32 21.50
N GLN A 107 -4.27 8.56 20.61
CA GLN A 107 -4.98 7.33 20.95
C GLN A 107 -4.00 6.18 21.11
N THR A 108 -4.21 5.35 22.13
CA THR A 108 -3.44 4.12 22.32
C THR A 108 -3.64 3.19 21.12
N PRO A 109 -2.59 2.82 20.37
CA PRO A 109 -2.73 2.00 19.19
C PRO A 109 -3.12 0.57 19.56
N LEU A 110 -4.00 -0.01 18.74
CA LEU A 110 -4.33 -1.43 18.80
C LEU A 110 -3.17 -2.24 18.23
N ARG A 111 -2.95 -3.44 18.79
CA ARG A 111 -2.02 -4.41 18.18
C ARG A 111 -2.79 -5.24 17.16
N PRO A 112 -2.39 -5.29 15.87
CA PRO A 112 -3.09 -6.08 14.85
C PRO A 112 -3.24 -7.57 15.18
N SER A 113 -2.38 -8.08 16.07
CA SER A 113 -2.36 -9.47 16.52
C SER A 113 -2.76 -9.65 18.00
N ALA A 114 -3.16 -8.59 18.71
CA ALA A 114 -3.77 -8.78 20.02
C ALA A 114 -5.16 -9.40 19.85
N ARG A 115 -5.60 -10.10 20.89
CA ARG A 115 -6.85 -10.86 20.91
C ARG A 115 -7.79 -10.25 21.95
#